data_AF-A0A7Y6Z4U9-F1
#
_entry.id   AF-A0A7Y6Z4U9-F1
#
_cell.length_a   1.000
_cell.length_b   1.000
_cell.length_c   1.000
_cell.angle_alpha   90.00
_cell.angle_beta   90.00
_cell.angle_gamma   90.00
#
_symmetry.space_group_name_H-M   'P 1'
#
loop_
_entity.id
_entity.type
_entity.pdbx_description
1 polymer ?
#
loop_
_entity_poly.entity_id
_entity_poly.type
_entity_poly.pdbx_seq_one_letter_code
_entity_poly.pdbx_strand_id
1 'polypeptide(L)'
;MPSPGTAAIEQAIAGTQFDVEGETTEFKEGSLIVVQLGRAIDAGWTSASPSTSTTMAATFASEFSNVAGVGLTAMNAIATGIDQEVAAWIASFNPVAGVHAYAPTAASIKSKILAASPVSSNGMTALAQAVADAFIDGFDPMVG
;
A
#
# COMPACT_ATOMS: atom_id res chain seq x y z
N MET A 1 4.08 15.35 -2.77
CA MET A 1 3.41 14.47 -3.76
C MET A 1 1.97 14.17 -3.35
N PRO A 2 1.01 15.03 -3.72
CA PRO A 2 -0.39 14.82 -3.31
C PRO A 2 -0.85 13.40 -3.64
N SER A 3 -1.68 12.82 -2.77
CA SER A 3 -2.32 11.54 -3.03
C SER A 3 -3.12 11.59 -4.34
N PRO A 4 -3.19 10.48 -5.11
CA PRO A 4 -4.11 10.37 -6.25
C PRO A 4 -5.59 10.42 -5.80
N GLY A 5 -5.85 10.30 -4.49
CA GLY A 5 -7.18 10.41 -3.89
C GLY A 5 -7.84 9.04 -3.68
N THR A 6 -8.66 8.96 -2.64
CA THR A 6 -9.39 7.73 -2.24
C THR A 6 -10.04 7.01 -3.42
N ALA A 7 -10.79 7.71 -4.28
CA ALA A 7 -11.54 7.09 -5.39
C ALA A 7 -10.64 6.41 -6.44
N ALA A 8 -9.48 6.99 -6.76
CA ALA A 8 -8.53 6.41 -7.70
C ALA A 8 -7.90 5.14 -7.14
N ILE A 9 -7.56 5.16 -5.84
CA ILE A 9 -7.01 4.00 -5.14
C ILE A 9 -8.04 2.87 -5.04
N GLU A 10 -9.30 3.20 -4.72
CA GLU A 10 -10.39 2.21 -4.70
C GLU A 10 -10.57 1.54 -6.06
N GLN A 11 -10.56 2.30 -7.16
CA GLN A 11 -10.66 1.76 -8.51
C GLN A 11 -9.50 0.84 -8.88
N ALA A 12 -8.27 1.17 -8.47
CA ALA A 12 -7.10 0.35 -8.74
C ALA A 12 -7.14 -1.00 -7.99
N ILE A 13 -7.77 -1.05 -6.82
CA ILE A 13 -7.95 -2.28 -6.05
C ILE A 13 -9.15 -3.08 -6.54
N ALA A 14 -10.25 -2.41 -6.87
CA ALA A 14 -11.47 -3.02 -7.36
C ALA A 14 -11.25 -3.81 -8.67
N GLY A 15 -11.98 -4.90 -8.84
CA GLY A 15 -11.88 -5.77 -10.02
C GLY A 15 -10.63 -6.65 -10.05
N THR A 16 -9.72 -6.52 -9.08
CA THR A 16 -8.60 -7.46 -8.92
C THR A 16 -9.15 -8.85 -8.60
N GLN A 17 -8.82 -9.83 -9.45
CA GLN A 17 -9.28 -11.21 -9.34
C GLN A 17 -8.26 -12.09 -8.62
N PHE A 18 -8.76 -13.09 -7.89
CA PHE A 18 -7.96 -14.10 -7.21
C PHE A 18 -8.75 -15.40 -7.02
N ASP A 19 -8.06 -16.53 -7.01
CA ASP A 19 -8.72 -17.83 -6.85
C ASP A 19 -8.83 -18.25 -5.38
N VAL A 20 -10.03 -18.67 -4.98
CA VAL A 20 -10.35 -19.28 -3.69
C VAL A 20 -10.92 -20.66 -3.96
N GLU A 21 -10.23 -21.72 -3.53
CA GLU A 21 -10.72 -23.11 -3.65
C GLU A 21 -11.09 -23.52 -5.09
N GLY A 22 -10.46 -22.91 -6.10
CA GLY A 22 -10.74 -23.17 -7.52
C GLY A 22 -11.84 -22.30 -8.12
N GLU A 23 -12.43 -21.39 -7.35
CA GLU A 23 -13.37 -20.37 -7.83
C GLU A 23 -12.68 -19.00 -7.95
N THR A 24 -12.86 -18.35 -9.09
CA THR A 24 -12.38 -16.98 -9.29
C THR A 24 -13.27 -16.00 -8.53
N THR A 25 -12.66 -15.29 -7.58
CA THR A 25 -13.25 -14.23 -6.77
C THR A 25 -12.66 -12.89 -7.17
N GLU A 26 -13.34 -11.79 -6.86
CA GLU A 26 -12.86 -10.43 -7.10
C GLU A 26 -13.02 -9.54 -5.87
N PHE A 27 -12.16 -8.53 -5.75
CA PHE A 27 -12.38 -7.40 -4.85
C PHE A 27 -13.45 -6.49 -5.44
N LYS A 28 -14.65 -6.50 -4.84
CA LYS A 28 -15.78 -5.72 -5.34
C LYS A 28 -15.62 -4.24 -5.07
N GLU A 29 -15.90 -3.43 -6.08
CA GLU A 29 -16.04 -1.99 -5.95
C GLU A 29 -17.07 -1.65 -4.85
N GLY A 30 -16.76 -0.64 -4.03
CA GLY A 30 -17.62 -0.23 -2.91
C GLY A 30 -17.72 -1.22 -1.75
N SER A 31 -17.01 -2.37 -1.80
CA SER A 31 -16.92 -3.25 -0.63
C SER A 31 -16.20 -2.54 0.51
N LEU A 32 -16.58 -2.84 1.75
CA LEU A 32 -16.05 -2.18 2.94
C LEU A 32 -14.52 -2.20 2.98
N ILE A 33 -13.91 -3.33 2.61
CA ILE A 33 -12.45 -3.47 2.62
C ILE A 33 -11.77 -2.61 1.55
N VAL A 34 -12.35 -2.51 0.35
CA VAL A 34 -11.81 -1.65 -0.73
C VAL A 34 -11.92 -0.18 -0.32
N VAL A 35 -13.05 0.23 0.23
CA VAL A 35 -13.28 1.61 0.70
C VAL A 35 -12.33 1.97 1.86
N GLN A 36 -12.17 1.08 2.85
CA GLN A 36 -11.27 1.30 3.97
C GLN A 36 -9.81 1.34 3.53
N LEU A 37 -9.39 0.47 2.60
CA LEU A 37 -8.04 0.51 2.01
C LEU A 37 -7.82 1.83 1.27
N GLY A 38 -8.76 2.25 0.43
CA GLY A 38 -8.69 3.52 -0.29
C GLY A 38 -8.47 4.71 0.64
N ARG A 39 -9.28 4.82 1.70
CA ARG A 39 -9.16 5.88 2.71
C ARG A 39 -7.86 5.80 3.50
N ALA A 40 -7.47 4.61 3.93
CA ALA A 40 -6.27 4.42 4.75
C ALA A 40 -4.99 4.76 3.97
N ILE A 41 -4.93 4.37 2.70
CA ILE A 41 -3.84 4.67 1.77
C ILE A 41 -3.83 6.17 1.46
N ASP A 42 -4.98 6.77 1.12
CA ASP A 42 -5.10 8.20 0.81
C ASP A 42 -4.70 9.09 2.00
N ALA A 43 -5.19 8.77 3.21
CA ALA A 43 -4.83 9.49 4.43
C ALA A 43 -3.39 9.23 4.88
N GLY A 44 -2.89 8.02 4.66
CA GLY A 44 -1.51 7.61 4.98
C GLY A 44 -0.48 8.09 3.96
N TRP A 45 -0.96 8.64 2.83
CA TRP A 45 -0.16 9.16 1.74
C TRP A 45 0.59 10.43 2.16
N THR A 46 1.75 10.25 2.78
CA THR A 46 2.55 11.40 3.19
C THR A 46 3.41 11.87 2.04
N SER A 47 3.42 13.18 1.85
CA SER A 47 4.09 13.75 0.69
C SER A 47 4.64 15.15 0.90
N ALA A 48 4.85 15.52 2.15
CA ALA A 48 5.24 16.87 2.52
C ALA A 48 6.75 17.11 2.47
N SER A 49 7.60 16.07 2.55
CA SER A 49 9.05 16.26 2.65
C SER A 49 9.83 14.95 2.41
N PRO A 50 11.02 15.00 1.79
CA PRO A 50 11.93 13.85 1.64
C PRO A 50 12.46 13.31 2.98
N SER A 51 12.04 13.88 4.12
CA SER A 51 12.48 13.50 5.47
C SER A 51 11.33 13.09 6.40
N THR A 52 10.07 13.12 5.93
CA THR A 52 8.92 12.75 6.76
C THR A 52 8.49 11.33 6.44
N SER A 53 8.63 10.43 7.41
CA SER A 53 8.15 9.04 7.31
C SER A 53 6.63 9.00 7.19
N THR A 54 6.13 8.05 6.42
CA THR A 54 4.71 7.74 6.25
C THR A 54 4.01 7.43 7.57
N THR A 55 2.73 7.76 7.61
CA THR A 55 1.80 7.43 8.70
C THR A 55 0.91 6.24 8.34
N MET A 56 1.31 5.41 7.37
CA MET A 56 0.47 4.35 6.82
C MET A 56 0.02 3.38 7.92
N ALA A 57 0.94 2.96 8.80
CA ALA A 57 0.58 2.13 9.96
C ALA A 57 -0.44 2.80 10.90
N ALA A 58 -0.32 4.12 11.12
CA ALA A 58 -1.23 4.85 12.01
C ALA A 58 -2.61 5.05 11.38
N THR A 59 -2.69 5.31 10.07
CA THR A 59 -3.96 5.47 9.36
C THR A 59 -4.69 4.13 9.21
N PHE A 60 -3.96 3.05 8.90
CA PHE A 60 -4.53 1.70 8.88
C PHE A 60 -5.04 1.28 10.25
N ALA A 61 -4.32 1.57 11.34
CA ALA A 61 -4.79 1.27 12.70
C ALA A 61 -6.12 1.99 13.05
N SER A 62 -6.33 3.19 12.52
CA SER A 62 -7.58 3.94 12.71
C SER A 62 -8.72 3.38 11.85
N GLU A 63 -8.48 3.21 10.54
CA GLU A 63 -9.50 2.75 9.57
C GLU A 63 -9.96 1.31 9.81
N PHE A 64 -9.06 0.44 10.27
CA PHE A 64 -9.34 -0.97 10.56
C PHE A 64 -9.54 -1.27 12.06
N SER A 65 -9.83 -0.25 12.88
CA SER A 65 -10.04 -0.41 14.34
C SER A 65 -11.18 -1.37 14.72
N ASN A 66 -12.12 -1.62 13.79
CA ASN A 66 -13.21 -2.58 13.94
C ASN A 66 -12.88 -4.00 13.46
N VAL A 67 -11.71 -4.20 12.84
CA VAL A 67 -11.24 -5.50 12.37
C VAL A 67 -10.33 -6.11 13.43
N ALA A 68 -10.45 -7.41 13.66
CA ALA A 68 -9.64 -8.13 14.64
C ALA A 68 -9.05 -9.42 14.06
N GLY A 69 -8.05 -9.97 14.75
CA GLY A 69 -7.42 -11.23 14.40
C GLY A 69 -6.64 -11.16 13.08
N VAL A 70 -6.67 -12.25 12.32
CA VAL A 70 -5.84 -12.45 11.13
C VAL A 70 -6.12 -11.40 10.04
N GLY A 71 -7.36 -10.93 9.92
CA GLY A 71 -7.73 -9.86 8.99
C GLY A 71 -7.02 -8.53 9.31
N LEU A 72 -6.96 -8.15 10.59
CA LEU A 72 -6.25 -6.94 11.01
C LEU A 72 -4.75 -7.08 10.77
N THR A 73 -4.16 -8.23 11.08
CA THR A 73 -2.73 -8.44 10.86
C THR A 73 -2.36 -8.39 9.38
N ALA A 74 -3.23 -8.87 8.48
CA ALA A 74 -3.06 -8.74 7.04
C ALA A 74 -3.12 -7.26 6.58
N MET A 75 -4.05 -6.46 7.12
CA MET A 75 -4.11 -5.02 6.81
C MET A 75 -2.89 -4.28 7.33
N ASN A 76 -2.43 -4.60 8.55
CA ASN A 76 -1.21 -4.02 9.11
C ASN A 76 0.04 -4.39 8.31
N ALA A 77 0.06 -5.58 7.70
CA ALA A 77 1.16 -5.98 6.82
C ALA A 77 1.24 -5.11 5.55
N ILE A 78 0.09 -4.71 4.99
CA ILE A 78 0.03 -3.77 3.86
C ILE A 78 0.69 -2.45 4.24
N ALA A 79 0.25 -1.86 5.34
CA ALA A 79 0.81 -0.60 5.85
C ALA A 79 2.32 -0.72 6.12
N THR A 80 2.73 -1.79 6.81
CA THR A 80 4.13 -2.07 7.14
C THR A 80 5.00 -2.18 5.89
N GLY A 81 4.53 -2.88 4.86
CA GLY A 81 5.27 -3.07 3.63
C GLY A 81 5.49 -1.75 2.87
N ILE A 82 4.48 -0.90 2.81
CA ILE A 82 4.58 0.43 2.20
C ILE A 82 5.48 1.35 3.02
N ASP A 83 5.33 1.37 4.36
CA ASP A 83 6.17 2.17 5.25
C ASP A 83 7.65 1.79 5.11
N GLN A 84 7.97 0.49 5.01
CA GLN A 84 9.34 0.01 4.77
C GLN A 84 9.88 0.40 3.39
N GLU A 85 9.04 0.45 2.37
CA GLU A 85 9.43 0.93 1.04
C GLU A 85 9.74 2.42 1.05
N VAL A 86 8.85 3.22 1.62
CA VAL A 86 9.01 4.68 1.67
C VAL A 86 10.17 5.07 2.56
N ALA A 87 10.41 4.36 3.66
CA ALA A 87 11.59 4.57 4.51
C ALA A 87 12.90 4.31 3.74
N ALA A 88 12.96 3.28 2.90
CA ALA A 88 14.12 3.00 2.06
C ALA A 88 14.34 4.10 1.01
N TRP A 89 13.26 4.61 0.41
CA TRP A 89 13.30 5.75 -0.49
C TRP A 89 13.82 7.01 0.20
N ILE A 90 13.24 7.41 1.34
CA ILE A 90 13.69 8.55 2.15
C ILE A 90 15.18 8.45 2.51
N ALA A 91 15.62 7.27 2.98
CA ALA A 91 17.01 7.04 3.36
C ALA A 91 18.00 7.16 2.18
N SER A 92 17.51 7.02 0.95
CA SER A 92 18.32 7.16 -0.27
C SER A 92 18.48 8.60 -0.76
N PHE A 93 17.85 9.59 -0.10
CA PHE A 93 17.94 10.99 -0.51
C PHE A 93 19.37 11.51 -0.38
N ASN A 94 19.92 11.99 -1.49
CA ASN A 94 21.18 12.72 -1.51
C ASN A 94 20.90 14.23 -1.45
N PRO A 95 21.17 14.92 -0.33
CA PRO A 95 20.86 16.35 -0.20
C PRO A 95 21.72 17.24 -1.09
N VAL A 96 22.88 16.77 -1.56
CA VAL A 96 23.77 17.54 -2.44
C VAL A 96 23.26 17.54 -3.87
N ALA A 97 22.77 16.38 -4.33
CA ALA A 97 22.26 16.21 -5.69
C ALA A 97 20.76 16.50 -5.80
N GLY A 98 20.03 16.54 -4.68
CA GLY A 98 18.58 16.77 -4.65
C GLY A 98 17.77 15.60 -5.22
N VAL A 99 18.34 14.40 -5.27
CA VAL A 99 17.73 13.19 -5.88
C VAL A 99 17.84 11.98 -4.97
N HIS A 100 16.95 11.01 -5.16
CA HIS A 100 16.97 9.72 -4.48
C HIS A 100 17.76 8.68 -5.29
N ALA A 101 18.61 7.90 -4.63
CA ALA A 101 19.35 6.80 -5.26
C ALA A 101 18.53 5.50 -5.39
N TYR A 102 17.39 5.43 -4.70
CA TYR A 102 16.46 4.31 -4.73
C TYR A 102 15.15 4.74 -5.39
N ALA A 103 14.61 3.90 -6.26
CA ALA A 103 13.29 4.07 -6.85
C ALA A 103 12.37 2.95 -6.35
N PRO A 104 11.28 3.27 -5.63
CA PRO A 104 10.28 2.30 -5.23
C PRO A 104 9.68 1.55 -6.41
N THR A 105 9.35 0.28 -6.20
CA THR A 105 8.67 -0.54 -7.22
C THR A 105 7.55 -1.36 -6.61
N ALA A 106 6.53 -1.65 -7.42
CA ALA A 106 5.38 -2.43 -6.96
C ALA A 106 5.82 -3.84 -6.51
N ALA A 107 6.79 -4.43 -7.21
CA ALA A 107 7.37 -5.71 -6.84
C ALA A 107 8.05 -5.68 -5.46
N SER A 108 8.81 -4.61 -5.14
CA SER A 108 9.45 -4.45 -3.84
C SER A 108 8.42 -4.26 -2.72
N ILE A 109 7.42 -3.40 -2.94
CA ILE A 109 6.32 -3.18 -1.99
C ILE A 109 5.59 -4.49 -1.72
N LYS A 110 5.14 -5.20 -2.76
CA LYS A 110 4.47 -6.49 -2.63
C LYS A 110 5.31 -7.48 -1.83
N SER A 111 6.60 -7.57 -2.11
CA SER A 111 7.52 -8.46 -1.39
C SER A 111 7.55 -8.13 0.11
N LYS A 112 7.63 -6.84 0.47
CA LYS A 112 7.61 -6.38 1.87
C LYS A 112 6.26 -6.62 2.55
N ILE A 113 5.15 -6.40 1.85
CA ILE A 113 3.80 -6.71 2.36
C ILE A 113 3.68 -8.20 2.66
N LEU A 114 4.08 -9.07 1.73
CA LEU A 114 4.00 -10.51 1.91
C LEU A 114 4.95 -11.01 3.01
N ALA A 115 6.13 -10.41 3.15
CA ALA A 115 7.06 -10.71 4.24
C ALA A 115 6.51 -10.31 5.63
N ALA A 116 5.71 -9.24 5.69
CA ALA A 116 5.06 -8.79 6.92
C ALA A 116 3.73 -9.52 7.21
N SER A 117 3.15 -10.20 6.22
CA SER A 117 1.86 -10.86 6.34
C SER A 117 1.98 -12.22 7.03
N PRO A 118 1.15 -12.54 8.04
CA PRO A 118 1.07 -13.87 8.60
C PRO A 118 0.25 -14.84 7.71
N VAL A 119 -0.38 -14.32 6.64
CA VAL A 119 -1.21 -15.08 5.72
C VAL A 119 -0.53 -15.14 4.36
N SER A 120 -0.34 -16.38 3.88
CA SER A 120 0.04 -16.66 2.51
C SER A 120 -1.17 -17.27 1.79
N SER A 121 -2.01 -16.41 1.20
CA SER A 121 -3.16 -16.81 0.38
C SER A 121 -3.13 -16.11 -0.98
N ASN A 122 -3.84 -16.66 -1.95
CA ASN A 122 -4.00 -16.05 -3.27
C ASN A 122 -4.66 -14.66 -3.15
N GLY A 123 -5.68 -14.54 -2.30
CA GLY A 123 -6.33 -13.25 -2.03
C GLY A 123 -5.37 -12.21 -1.43
N MET A 124 -4.54 -12.60 -0.46
CA MET A 124 -3.53 -11.69 0.10
C MET A 124 -2.47 -11.31 -0.94
N THR A 125 -2.06 -12.24 -1.79
CA THR A 125 -1.10 -12.00 -2.87
C THR A 125 -1.64 -11.04 -3.92
N ALA A 126 -2.90 -11.21 -4.31
CA ALA A 126 -3.59 -10.34 -5.25
C ALA A 126 -3.83 -8.93 -4.65
N LEU A 127 -4.26 -8.87 -3.38
CA LEU A 127 -4.43 -7.60 -2.68
C LEU A 127 -3.10 -6.83 -2.52
N ALA A 128 -2.04 -7.53 -2.12
CA ALA A 128 -0.71 -6.93 -2.01
C ALA A 128 -0.21 -6.39 -3.35
N GLN A 129 -0.49 -7.10 -4.46
CA GLN A 129 -0.17 -6.62 -5.80
C GLN A 129 -0.98 -5.37 -6.16
N ALA A 130 -2.30 -5.42 -6.04
CA ALA A 130 -3.17 -4.31 -6.41
C ALA A 130 -2.88 -3.04 -5.60
N VAL A 131 -2.64 -3.18 -4.30
CA VAL A 131 -2.25 -2.04 -3.46
C VAL A 131 -0.87 -1.50 -3.84
N ALA A 132 0.09 -2.39 -4.15
CA ALA A 132 1.42 -1.96 -4.57
C ALA A 132 1.39 -1.20 -5.91
N ASP A 133 0.59 -1.67 -6.86
CA ASP A 133 0.38 -1.01 -8.15
C ASP A 133 -0.31 0.34 -7.96
N ALA A 134 -1.41 0.39 -7.19
CA ALA A 134 -2.11 1.63 -6.86
C ALA A 134 -1.20 2.67 -6.19
N PHE A 135 -0.31 2.21 -5.30
CA PHE A 135 0.65 3.09 -4.64
C PHE A 135 1.69 3.62 -5.63
N ILE A 136 2.25 2.78 -6.50
CA ILE A 136 3.30 3.20 -7.44
C ILE A 136 2.74 4.06 -8.58
N ASP A 137 1.53 3.81 -9.05
CA ASP A 137 0.90 4.63 -10.10
C ASP A 137 0.71 6.09 -9.64
N GLY A 138 0.45 6.30 -8.35
CA GLY A 138 0.40 7.64 -7.75
C GLY A 138 1.77 8.15 -7.28
N PHE A 139 2.78 7.29 -7.22
CA PHE A 139 4.12 7.65 -6.77
C PHE A 139 4.87 8.32 -7.92
N ASP A 140 5.07 9.63 -7.84
CA ASP A 140 5.96 10.37 -8.72
C ASP A 140 7.32 10.52 -8.03
N PRO A 141 8.24 9.56 -8.18
CA PRO A 141 9.57 9.78 -7.68
C PRO A 141 10.15 10.94 -8.48
N MET A 142 10.56 12.02 -7.83
CA MET A 142 11.48 12.96 -8.45
C MET A 142 12.81 12.21 -8.67
N VAL A 143 12.86 11.38 -9.71
CA VAL A 143 14.05 10.70 -10.23
C VAL A 143 14.61 11.65 -11.27
N GLY A 144 15.79 12.19 -10.99
CA GLY A 144 16.64 12.83 -12.00
C GLY A 144 17.37 11.78 -12.80
#